data_AF-A0A7K2N1M6-F1
#
_entry.id   AF-A0A7K2N1M6-F1
#
_cell.length_a   1.000
_cell.length_b   1.000
_cell.length_c   1.000
_cell.angle_alpha   90.00
_cell.angle_beta   90.00
_cell.angle_gamma   90.00
#
_symmetry.space_group_name_H-M   'P 1'
#
loop_
_entity.id
_entity.type
_entity.pdbx_description
1 polymer ?
#
loop_
_entity_poly.entity_id
_entity_poly.type
_entity_poly.pdbx_seq_one_letter_code
_entity_poly.pdbx_strand_id
1 'polypeptide(L)'
;DMFSAPYSVGLTAGDGSTKQTGSLKPGGYKAVADGLTRQGGGWEGLVQTRSDGSPLRVLAPGHGIGSGDLPAGVMDDYIDRVWSKYAAETLTVTPFKEQPDTKFYGRVNGDRMDFTDGGGAVVTSFEKPDSDSVFGCYNKLDAPNDQVRGPISRTLCAAYNRSTLLSSSEQPDADASGFYQDDVTNHYARLIHAQMRDGRAYAFAFDDVGNHESLVHDGDPQDAAITLESFD
;
A
#
# COMPACT_ATOMS: atom_id res chain seq x y z
N ASP A 1 -9.11 1.70 5.46
CA ASP A 1 -10.44 2.34 5.48
C ASP A 1 -10.43 3.84 5.62
N MET A 2 -9.87 4.38 6.71
CA MET A 2 -9.83 5.83 6.91
C MET A 2 -8.65 6.22 7.80
N PHE A 3 -8.28 7.50 7.74
CA PHE A 3 -7.41 8.17 8.69
C PHE A 3 -8.26 9.12 9.54
N SER A 4 -8.32 8.93 10.86
CA SER A 4 -9.19 9.69 11.77
C SER A 4 -8.53 9.81 13.16
N ALA A 5 -9.32 9.91 14.23
CA ALA A 5 -8.85 10.09 15.60
C ALA A 5 -7.59 9.24 15.89
N PRO A 6 -6.42 9.86 16.13
CA PRO A 6 -5.15 9.15 16.16
C PRO A 6 -5.02 8.32 17.43
N TYR A 7 -4.35 7.17 17.29
CA TYR A 7 -4.04 6.29 18.40
C TYR A 7 -2.74 5.56 18.12
N SER A 8 -2.09 5.10 19.17
CA SER A 8 -0.98 4.15 19.08
C SER A 8 -1.31 2.86 19.82
N VAL A 9 -0.67 1.78 19.38
CA VAL A 9 -0.80 0.46 20.00
C VAL A 9 0.56 0.00 20.48
N GLY A 10 0.57 -0.70 21.61
CA GLY A 10 1.79 -1.19 22.23
C GLY A 10 1.64 -2.60 22.80
N LEU A 11 2.78 -3.22 23.06
CA LEU A 11 2.90 -4.58 23.55
C LEU A 11 4.08 -4.66 24.52
N THR A 12 3.87 -5.29 25.68
CA THR A 12 4.95 -5.74 26.57
C THR A 12 5.23 -7.22 26.28
N ALA A 13 6.44 -7.52 25.84
CA ALA A 13 6.89 -8.87 25.52
C ALA A 13 7.21 -9.70 26.78
N GLY A 14 7.35 -11.02 26.62
CA GLY A 14 7.67 -11.94 27.72
C GLY A 14 8.99 -11.65 28.42
N ASP A 15 9.93 -11.01 27.72
CA ASP A 15 11.21 -10.54 28.28
C ASP A 15 11.12 -9.19 29.02
N GLY A 16 9.93 -8.59 29.08
CA GLY A 16 9.66 -7.30 29.71
C GLY A 16 9.94 -6.07 28.82
N SER A 17 10.43 -6.25 27.59
CA SER A 17 10.60 -5.15 26.63
C SER A 17 9.26 -4.64 26.08
N THR A 18 9.21 -3.37 25.69
CA THR A 18 8.01 -2.76 25.09
C THR A 18 8.22 -2.44 23.61
N LYS A 19 7.19 -2.72 22.81
CA LYS A 19 7.10 -2.39 21.37
C LYS A 19 5.87 -1.50 21.16
N GLN A 20 5.96 -0.49 20.29
CA GLN A 20 4.86 0.43 19.99
C GLN A 20 4.90 0.90 18.53
N THR A 21 3.73 1.19 17.95
CA THR A 21 3.58 1.80 16.62
C THR A 21 2.27 2.59 16.52
N GLY A 22 2.10 3.37 15.43
CA GLY A 22 0.89 4.15 15.13
C GLY A 22 0.92 5.62 15.59
N SER A 23 1.95 6.03 16.33
CA SER A 23 2.08 7.42 16.78
C SER A 23 2.43 8.38 15.64
N LEU A 24 1.71 9.51 15.59
CA LEU A 24 1.97 10.57 14.61
C LEU A 24 3.07 11.53 15.09
N LYS A 25 3.77 12.14 14.13
CA LYS A 25 4.62 13.31 14.38
C LYS A 25 3.74 14.47 14.90
N PRO A 26 4.27 15.42 15.68
CA PRO A 26 3.54 16.62 16.07
C PRO A 26 3.00 17.35 14.83
N GLY A 27 1.73 17.77 14.85
CA GLY A 27 1.05 18.36 13.70
C GLY A 27 0.62 17.36 12.62
N GLY A 28 0.85 16.05 12.84
CA GLY A 28 0.74 15.01 11.82
C GLY A 28 -0.70 14.79 11.37
N TYR A 29 -1.66 14.91 12.28
CA TYR A 29 -3.07 14.70 11.94
C TYR A 29 -3.55 15.73 10.92
N LYS A 30 -3.30 17.02 11.19
CA LYS A 30 -3.66 18.10 10.25
C LYS A 30 -2.81 18.04 8.98
N ALA A 31 -1.53 17.69 9.08
CA ALA A 31 -0.62 17.64 7.94
C ALA A 31 -1.05 16.65 6.85
N VAL A 32 -1.63 15.50 7.22
CA VAL A 32 -2.18 14.53 6.24
C VAL A 32 -3.34 15.16 5.46
N ALA A 33 -4.33 15.72 6.15
CA ALA A 33 -5.50 16.32 5.52
C ALA A 33 -5.13 17.53 4.64
N ASP A 34 -4.27 18.41 5.15
CA ASP A 34 -3.77 19.56 4.40
C ASP A 34 -2.94 19.13 3.18
N GLY A 35 -2.16 18.05 3.32
CA GLY A 35 -1.35 17.49 2.24
C GLY A 35 -2.21 17.00 1.08
N LEU A 36 -3.29 16.27 1.36
CA LEU A 36 -4.23 15.80 0.34
C LEU A 36 -5.00 16.96 -0.31
N THR A 37 -5.40 17.95 0.48
CA THR A 37 -6.04 19.17 -0.05
C THR A 37 -5.12 19.90 -1.04
N ARG A 38 -3.81 19.99 -0.75
CA ARG A 38 -2.83 20.61 -1.65
C ARG A 38 -2.45 19.75 -2.85
N GLN A 39 -2.59 18.43 -2.75
CA GLN A 39 -2.26 17.51 -3.85
C GLN A 39 -3.12 17.79 -5.09
N GLY A 40 -4.38 18.20 -4.89
CA GLY A 40 -5.33 18.42 -5.98
C GLY A 40 -5.68 17.11 -6.71
N GLY A 41 -6.30 17.19 -7.88
CA GLY A 41 -6.57 16.01 -8.71
C GLY A 41 -7.66 15.07 -8.15
N GLY A 42 -8.47 15.55 -7.21
CA GLY A 42 -9.52 14.78 -6.53
C GLY A 42 -9.11 14.22 -5.17
N TRP A 43 -7.82 14.25 -4.83
CA TRP A 43 -7.34 13.81 -3.51
C TRP A 43 -7.92 14.65 -2.36
N GLU A 44 -8.25 15.91 -2.63
CA GLU A 44 -8.98 16.79 -1.70
C GLU A 44 -10.38 16.28 -1.35
N GLY A 45 -11.03 15.53 -2.25
CA GLY A 45 -12.36 14.97 -2.04
C GLY A 45 -12.40 13.90 -0.94
N LEU A 46 -11.25 13.28 -0.64
CA LEU A 46 -11.14 12.30 0.44
C LEU A 46 -11.27 12.92 1.84
N VAL A 47 -11.06 14.23 1.98
CA VAL A 47 -11.00 14.93 3.26
C VAL A 47 -12.40 15.36 3.67
N GLN A 48 -12.88 14.82 4.79
CA GLN A 48 -14.15 15.21 5.39
C GLN A 48 -13.91 16.14 6.57
N THR A 49 -14.50 17.34 6.53
CA THR A 49 -14.32 18.39 7.54
C THR A 49 -15.60 18.68 8.31
N ARG A 50 -15.45 19.18 9.53
CA ARG A 50 -16.55 19.74 10.32
C ARG A 50 -16.85 21.17 9.86
N SER A 51 -17.97 21.73 10.31
CA SER A 51 -18.39 23.10 9.98
C SER A 51 -17.41 24.19 10.43
N ASP A 52 -16.56 23.90 11.41
CA ASP A 52 -15.49 24.80 11.89
C ASP A 52 -14.18 24.68 11.07
N GLY A 53 -14.15 23.84 10.04
CA GLY A 53 -13.00 23.61 9.18
C GLY A 53 -12.01 22.56 9.70
N SER A 54 -12.22 21.99 10.89
CA SER A 54 -11.35 20.92 11.40
C SER A 54 -11.55 19.60 10.63
N PRO A 55 -10.48 18.85 10.30
CA PRO A 55 -10.61 17.53 9.71
C PRO A 55 -11.33 16.56 10.68
N LEU A 56 -12.30 15.80 10.16
CA LEU A 56 -12.97 14.72 10.88
C LEU A 56 -12.34 13.36 10.54
N ARG A 57 -12.13 13.12 9.25
CA ARG A 57 -11.46 11.93 8.72
C ARG A 57 -11.00 12.17 7.29
N VAL A 58 -10.14 11.29 6.81
CA VAL A 58 -9.80 11.13 5.41
C VAL A 58 -10.18 9.72 4.99
N LEU A 59 -10.96 9.56 3.92
CA LEU A 59 -11.29 8.25 3.37
C LEU A 59 -10.09 7.64 2.65
N ALA A 60 -9.89 6.33 2.78
CA ALA A 60 -8.93 5.63 1.95
C ALA A 60 -9.37 5.67 0.47
N PRO A 61 -8.44 5.65 -0.49
CA PRO A 61 -8.74 6.01 -1.88
C PRO A 61 -9.80 5.13 -2.55
N GLY A 62 -9.84 3.83 -2.26
CA GLY A 62 -10.87 2.92 -2.78
C GLY A 62 -12.29 3.32 -2.34
N HIS A 63 -12.46 3.76 -1.09
CA HIS A 63 -13.74 4.31 -0.61
C HIS A 63 -14.08 5.63 -1.31
N GLY A 64 -13.08 6.47 -1.59
CA GLY A 64 -13.26 7.70 -2.35
C GLY A 64 -13.68 7.46 -3.81
N ILE A 65 -13.16 6.41 -4.45
CA ILE A 65 -13.65 5.99 -5.77
C ILE A 65 -15.10 5.53 -5.66
N GLY A 66 -15.41 4.68 -4.68
CA GLY A 66 -16.75 4.15 -4.45
C GLY A 66 -17.81 5.23 -4.17
N SER A 67 -17.44 6.33 -3.51
CA SER A 67 -18.32 7.47 -3.26
C SER A 67 -18.35 8.50 -4.39
N GLY A 68 -17.43 8.40 -5.36
CA GLY A 68 -17.25 9.40 -6.41
C GLY A 68 -16.46 10.65 -6.00
N ASP A 69 -15.85 10.63 -4.81
CA ASP A 69 -15.00 11.72 -4.29
C ASP A 69 -13.58 11.71 -4.90
N LEU A 70 -13.14 10.57 -5.45
CA LEU A 70 -11.88 10.42 -6.18
C LEU A 70 -12.15 9.86 -7.59
N PRO A 71 -11.53 10.41 -8.65
CA PRO A 71 -11.71 9.87 -10.00
C PRO A 71 -11.30 8.40 -10.12
N ALA A 72 -12.16 7.57 -10.71
CA ALA A 72 -11.92 6.13 -10.86
C ALA A 72 -10.68 5.78 -11.71
N GLY A 73 -10.22 6.71 -12.57
CA GLY A 73 -9.05 6.56 -13.43
C GLY A 73 -7.78 7.25 -12.93
N VAL A 74 -7.71 7.63 -11.64
CA VAL A 74 -6.57 8.42 -11.11
C VAL A 74 -5.20 7.71 -11.24
N MET A 75 -5.17 6.38 -11.33
CA MET A 75 -3.94 5.59 -11.53
C MET A 75 -3.71 5.16 -13.00
N ASP A 76 -4.62 5.45 -13.92
CA ASP A 76 -4.63 4.86 -15.27
C ASP A 76 -3.32 5.11 -16.03
N ASP A 77 -2.79 6.33 -15.98
CA ASP A 77 -1.52 6.67 -16.63
C ASP A 77 -0.34 5.83 -16.11
N TYR A 78 -0.24 5.65 -14.80
CA TYR A 78 0.82 4.82 -14.21
C TYR A 78 0.66 3.34 -14.62
N ILE A 79 -0.56 2.83 -14.57
CA ILE A 79 -0.88 1.45 -14.95
C ILE A 79 -0.55 1.20 -16.43
N ASP A 80 -0.90 2.12 -17.32
CA ASP A 80 -0.60 2.01 -18.75
C ASP A 80 0.90 2.00 -19.04
N ARG A 81 1.68 2.84 -18.34
CA ARG A 81 3.14 2.84 -18.43
C ARG A 81 3.75 1.51 -17.94
N VAL A 82 3.27 0.97 -16.83
CA VAL A 82 3.71 -0.34 -16.30
C VAL A 82 3.43 -1.46 -17.30
N TRP A 83 2.23 -1.49 -17.88
CA TRP A 83 1.87 -2.50 -18.88
C TRP A 83 2.70 -2.37 -20.16
N SER A 84 2.97 -1.13 -20.59
CA SER A 84 3.84 -0.88 -21.75
C SER A 84 5.27 -1.37 -21.51
N LYS A 85 5.84 -1.13 -20.32
CA LYS A 85 7.17 -1.61 -19.93
C LYS A 85 7.24 -3.13 -19.99
N TYR A 86 6.31 -3.82 -19.33
CA TYR A 86 6.34 -5.28 -19.20
C TYR A 86 5.78 -6.04 -20.42
N ALA A 87 5.36 -5.36 -21.48
CA ALA A 87 5.21 -5.97 -22.80
C ALA A 87 6.59 -6.26 -23.46
N ALA A 88 7.60 -5.46 -23.13
CA ALA A 88 8.95 -5.58 -23.66
C ALA A 88 9.93 -6.23 -22.66
N GLU A 89 9.71 -6.03 -21.36
CA GLU A 89 10.58 -6.48 -20.27
C GLU A 89 9.91 -7.58 -19.42
N THR A 90 10.72 -8.37 -18.71
CA THR A 90 10.23 -9.33 -17.71
C THR A 90 10.20 -8.67 -16.33
N LEU A 91 9.08 -8.79 -15.62
CA LEU A 91 8.96 -8.49 -14.20
C LEU A 91 9.30 -9.74 -13.38
N THR A 92 10.28 -9.69 -12.50
CA THR A 92 10.56 -10.78 -11.56
C THR A 92 9.86 -10.53 -10.23
N VAL A 93 9.07 -11.48 -9.77
CA VAL A 93 8.41 -11.47 -8.46
C VAL A 93 8.96 -12.59 -7.59
N THR A 94 9.52 -12.23 -6.44
CA THR A 94 10.05 -13.14 -5.41
C THR A 94 9.22 -12.96 -4.13
N PRO A 95 8.02 -13.56 -4.04
CA PRO A 95 7.01 -13.15 -3.07
C PRO A 95 7.20 -13.78 -1.68
N PHE A 96 8.18 -14.69 -1.53
CA PHE A 96 8.45 -15.41 -0.29
C PHE A 96 9.83 -15.06 0.24
N LYS A 97 9.88 -14.23 1.30
CA LYS A 97 11.13 -13.80 1.93
C LYS A 97 12.03 -14.97 2.35
N GLU A 98 11.43 -16.02 2.92
CA GLU A 98 12.14 -17.22 3.40
C GLU A 98 12.47 -18.22 2.26
N GLN A 99 12.04 -17.95 1.03
CA GLN A 99 12.29 -18.78 -0.15
C GLN A 99 12.74 -17.91 -1.33
N PRO A 100 13.89 -17.23 -1.25
CA PRO A 100 14.33 -16.25 -2.24
C PRO A 100 14.61 -16.83 -3.64
N ASP A 101 14.73 -18.16 -3.74
CA ASP A 101 14.87 -18.87 -5.02
C ASP A 101 13.52 -19.16 -5.70
N THR A 102 12.39 -18.96 -5.00
CA THR A 102 11.05 -19.10 -5.58
C THR A 102 10.66 -17.82 -6.29
N LYS A 103 10.87 -17.81 -7.60
CA LYS A 103 10.64 -16.66 -8.48
C LYS A 103 9.57 -16.94 -9.52
N PHE A 104 8.82 -15.89 -9.84
CA PHE A 104 7.84 -15.87 -10.91
C PHE A 104 8.15 -14.75 -11.88
N TYR A 105 7.88 -14.97 -13.16
CA TYR A 105 8.30 -14.07 -14.24
C TYR A 105 7.07 -13.57 -15.00
N GLY A 106 6.74 -12.30 -14.81
CA GLY A 106 5.61 -11.62 -15.42
C GLY A 106 5.96 -10.99 -16.77
N ARG A 107 5.12 -11.21 -17.78
CA ARG A 107 5.20 -10.52 -19.07
C ARG A 107 3.80 -10.24 -19.62
N VAL A 108 3.59 -9.05 -20.18
CA VAL A 108 2.34 -8.73 -20.86
C VAL A 108 2.29 -9.46 -22.20
N ASN A 109 1.19 -10.19 -22.40
CA ASN A 109 0.87 -10.99 -23.57
C ASN A 109 -0.57 -10.69 -23.98
N GLY A 110 -0.74 -9.86 -25.02
CA GLY A 110 -2.07 -9.37 -25.41
C GLY A 110 -2.68 -8.46 -24.35
N ASP A 111 -3.82 -8.85 -23.80
CA ASP A 111 -4.60 -8.13 -22.79
C ASP A 111 -4.35 -8.60 -21.34
N ARG A 112 -3.41 -9.53 -21.15
CA ARG A 112 -3.07 -10.12 -19.86
C ARG A 112 -1.58 -10.01 -19.55
N MET A 113 -1.23 -10.00 -18.27
CA MET A 113 0.13 -10.24 -17.80
C MET A 113 0.24 -11.67 -17.27
N ASP A 114 0.92 -12.53 -18.02
CA ASP A 114 1.15 -13.93 -17.67
C ASP A 114 2.38 -14.03 -16.78
N PHE A 115 2.25 -14.78 -15.67
CA PHE A 115 3.37 -15.13 -14.80
C PHE A 115 3.75 -16.60 -15.00
N THR A 116 5.02 -16.85 -15.29
CA THR A 116 5.58 -18.21 -15.34
C THR A 116 6.39 -18.56 -14.11
N ASP A 117 6.46 -19.84 -13.77
CA ASP A 117 7.46 -20.36 -12.82
C ASP A 117 8.85 -20.51 -13.48
N GLY A 118 9.83 -21.00 -12.71
CA GLY A 118 11.18 -21.29 -13.23
C GLY A 118 11.26 -22.40 -14.27
N GLY A 119 10.20 -23.21 -14.44
CA GLY A 119 10.07 -24.20 -15.50
C GLY A 119 9.47 -23.63 -16.80
N GLY A 120 9.00 -22.38 -16.77
CA GLY A 120 8.36 -21.70 -17.90
C GLY A 120 6.88 -21.99 -18.06
N ALA A 121 6.24 -22.69 -17.11
CA ALA A 121 4.80 -22.91 -17.14
C ALA A 121 4.08 -21.63 -16.67
N VAL A 122 3.04 -21.20 -17.38
CA VAL A 122 2.17 -20.10 -16.90
C VAL A 122 1.36 -20.61 -15.70
N VAL A 123 1.52 -19.96 -14.55
CA VAL A 123 0.92 -20.37 -13.28
C VAL A 123 -0.20 -19.44 -12.80
N THR A 124 -0.22 -18.19 -13.27
CA THR A 124 -1.33 -17.24 -13.07
C THR A 124 -1.25 -16.13 -14.13
N SER A 125 -2.36 -15.43 -14.36
CA SER A 125 -2.42 -14.25 -15.22
C SER A 125 -3.22 -13.13 -14.56
N PHE A 126 -2.90 -11.88 -14.89
CA PHE A 126 -3.60 -10.69 -14.42
C PHE A 126 -4.18 -9.90 -15.58
N GLU A 127 -5.42 -9.44 -15.44
CA GLU A 127 -5.98 -8.41 -16.30
C GLU A 127 -5.41 -7.04 -15.90
N LYS A 128 -5.46 -6.07 -16.80
CA LYS A 128 -5.03 -4.69 -16.49
C LYS A 128 -5.88 -4.14 -15.33
N PRO A 129 -5.28 -3.84 -14.16
CA PRO A 129 -6.03 -3.35 -13.03
C PRO A 129 -6.56 -1.94 -13.32
N ASP A 130 -7.57 -1.54 -12.57
CA ASP A 130 -8.02 -0.15 -12.46
C ASP A 130 -7.59 0.42 -11.09
N SER A 131 -7.78 1.73 -10.90
CA SER A 131 -7.40 2.41 -9.66
C SER A 131 -8.04 1.78 -8.41
N ASP A 132 -9.29 1.32 -8.53
CA ASP A 132 -10.01 0.67 -7.43
C ASP A 132 -9.36 -0.68 -7.06
N SER A 133 -9.09 -1.54 -8.05
CA SER A 133 -8.35 -2.79 -7.85
C SER A 133 -6.99 -2.55 -7.17
N VAL A 134 -6.28 -1.49 -7.56
CA VAL A 134 -4.99 -1.10 -6.95
C VAL A 134 -5.17 -0.66 -5.50
N PHE A 135 -6.02 0.32 -5.21
CA PHE A 135 -6.12 0.87 -3.86
C PHE A 135 -6.74 -0.09 -2.85
N GLY A 136 -7.65 -0.96 -3.30
CA GLY A 136 -8.28 -1.97 -2.43
C GLY A 136 -7.53 -3.31 -2.37
N CYS A 137 -6.52 -3.53 -3.22
CA CYS A 137 -5.86 -4.84 -3.40
C CYS A 137 -6.85 -5.99 -3.63
N TYR A 138 -7.77 -5.80 -4.56
CA TYR A 138 -8.88 -6.72 -4.83
C TYR A 138 -9.29 -6.65 -6.30
N ASN A 139 -10.45 -7.23 -6.64
CA ASN A 139 -10.96 -7.30 -8.02
C ASN A 139 -9.93 -7.93 -8.97
N LYS A 140 -9.30 -7.13 -9.83
CA LYS A 140 -8.28 -7.62 -10.79
C LYS A 140 -6.93 -7.92 -10.15
N LEU A 141 -6.78 -7.60 -8.87
CA LEU A 141 -5.63 -7.92 -8.00
C LEU A 141 -6.06 -8.78 -6.79
N ASP A 142 -7.06 -9.65 -6.95
CA ASP A 142 -7.46 -10.58 -5.89
C ASP A 142 -6.29 -11.46 -5.41
N ALA A 143 -6.16 -11.61 -4.08
CA ALA A 143 -5.06 -12.32 -3.45
C ALA A 143 -5.57 -13.53 -2.64
N PRO A 144 -5.96 -14.64 -3.31
CA PRO A 144 -6.46 -15.83 -2.64
C PRO A 144 -5.43 -16.43 -1.67
N ASN A 145 -5.90 -17.25 -0.74
CA ASN A 145 -5.03 -17.96 0.20
C ASN A 145 -4.42 -19.23 -0.44
N ASP A 146 -3.64 -19.03 -1.50
CA ASP A 146 -2.85 -20.07 -2.18
C ASP A 146 -1.34 -19.75 -2.11
N GLN A 147 -0.52 -20.57 -2.79
CA GLN A 147 0.93 -20.45 -2.81
C GLN A 147 1.47 -19.85 -4.13
N VAL A 148 0.60 -19.31 -4.99
CA VAL A 148 1.00 -18.78 -6.30
C VAL A 148 0.36 -17.42 -6.54
N ARG A 149 -0.94 -17.37 -6.87
CA ARG A 149 -1.62 -16.11 -7.22
C ARG A 149 -1.64 -15.16 -6.05
N GLY A 150 -1.96 -15.64 -4.85
CA GLY A 150 -2.05 -14.80 -3.64
C GLY A 150 -0.76 -14.04 -3.35
N PRO A 151 0.38 -14.73 -3.16
CA PRO A 151 1.68 -14.11 -2.94
C PRO A 151 2.10 -13.15 -4.06
N ILE A 152 1.90 -13.52 -5.34
CA ILE A 152 2.21 -12.62 -6.47
C ILE A 152 1.33 -11.36 -6.41
N SER A 153 0.03 -11.51 -6.18
CA SER A 153 -0.94 -10.39 -6.11
C SER A 153 -0.62 -9.42 -4.97
N ARG A 154 -0.23 -9.94 -3.80
CA ARG A 154 0.23 -9.14 -2.65
C ARG A 154 1.42 -8.26 -3.04
N THR A 155 2.44 -8.86 -3.65
CA THR A 155 3.62 -8.14 -4.13
C THR A 155 3.26 -7.08 -5.18
N LEU A 156 2.44 -7.43 -6.18
CA LEU A 156 2.00 -6.47 -7.20
C LEU A 156 1.19 -5.32 -6.61
N CYS A 157 0.27 -5.58 -5.69
CA CYS A 157 -0.53 -4.52 -5.08
C CYS A 157 0.33 -3.52 -4.33
N ALA A 158 1.30 -3.99 -3.54
CA ALA A 158 2.23 -3.12 -2.84
C ALA A 158 3.05 -2.27 -3.82
N ALA A 159 3.57 -2.88 -4.88
CA ALA A 159 4.37 -2.18 -5.88
C ALA A 159 3.56 -1.13 -6.69
N TYR A 160 2.29 -1.40 -7.01
CA TYR A 160 1.40 -0.41 -7.62
C TYR A 160 1.09 0.75 -6.66
N ASN A 161 0.72 0.47 -5.41
CA ASN A 161 0.42 1.52 -4.43
C ASN A 161 1.64 2.40 -4.15
N ARG A 162 2.83 1.81 -4.11
CA ARG A 162 4.11 2.49 -3.88
C ARG A 162 4.75 3.03 -5.15
N SER A 163 4.10 2.85 -6.31
CA SER A 163 4.56 3.26 -7.63
C SER A 163 5.99 2.82 -7.97
N THR A 164 6.39 1.59 -7.65
CA THR A 164 7.77 1.09 -7.86
C THR A 164 7.97 0.21 -9.09
N LEU A 165 6.89 -0.24 -9.74
CA LEU A 165 6.96 -1.11 -10.93
C LEU A 165 7.69 -0.47 -12.13
N LEU A 166 7.69 0.86 -12.25
CA LEU A 166 8.47 1.54 -13.29
C LEU A 166 9.96 1.64 -12.95
N SER A 167 10.32 1.83 -11.67
CA SER A 167 11.71 2.02 -11.23
C SER A 167 12.45 0.71 -10.91
N SER A 168 11.72 -0.37 -10.59
CA SER A 168 12.29 -1.70 -10.32
C SER A 168 11.53 -2.82 -11.03
N SER A 169 12.24 -3.66 -11.78
CA SER A 169 11.73 -4.92 -12.34
C SER A 169 11.94 -6.14 -11.45
N GLU A 170 12.50 -5.96 -10.25
CA GLU A 170 12.59 -6.98 -9.21
C GLU A 170 11.68 -6.57 -8.05
N GLN A 171 10.70 -7.40 -7.74
CA GLN A 171 9.68 -7.13 -6.73
C GLN A 171 9.57 -8.28 -5.72
N PRO A 172 9.26 -8.00 -4.44
CA PRO A 172 9.06 -6.67 -3.85
C PRO A 172 10.38 -5.88 -3.73
N ASP A 173 10.29 -4.56 -3.58
CA ASP A 173 11.44 -3.70 -3.33
C ASP A 173 12.18 -4.07 -2.02
N ALA A 174 13.50 -3.89 -2.01
CA ALA A 174 14.35 -4.24 -0.86
C ALA A 174 14.25 -3.24 0.30
N ASP A 175 13.90 -1.99 0.01
CA ASP A 175 13.72 -0.92 0.99
C ASP A 175 12.71 0.14 0.49
N ALA A 176 12.38 1.11 1.36
CA ALA A 176 11.37 2.13 1.09
C ALA A 176 11.88 3.36 0.32
N SER A 177 13.16 3.44 -0.06
CA SER A 177 13.75 4.66 -0.65
C SER A 177 13.13 5.04 -2.00
N GLY A 178 12.64 4.05 -2.76
CA GLY A 178 11.96 4.23 -4.03
C GLY A 178 10.45 4.43 -3.94
N PHE A 179 9.85 4.39 -2.75
CA PHE A 179 8.39 4.44 -2.62
C PHE A 179 7.85 5.83 -2.92
N TYR A 180 6.71 5.84 -3.62
CA TYR A 180 5.88 7.01 -3.89
C TYR A 180 6.60 8.16 -4.63
N GLN A 181 7.54 7.82 -5.52
CA GLN A 181 8.34 8.79 -6.29
C GLN A 181 7.73 9.17 -7.64
N ASP A 182 6.78 8.38 -8.16
CA ASP A 182 6.05 8.77 -9.37
C ASP A 182 5.01 9.85 -9.03
N ASP A 183 4.79 10.77 -9.96
CA ASP A 183 3.77 11.82 -9.81
C ASP A 183 2.35 11.22 -9.68
N VAL A 184 2.11 10.04 -10.24
CA VAL A 184 0.88 9.26 -10.09
C VAL A 184 1.14 8.09 -9.15
N THR A 185 0.73 8.24 -7.89
CA THR A 185 0.93 7.22 -6.84
C THR A 185 -0.17 7.27 -5.78
N ASN A 186 -0.17 6.34 -4.81
CA ASN A 186 -1.08 6.42 -3.67
C ASN A 186 -0.65 7.54 -2.70
N HIS A 187 -1.12 8.77 -2.95
CA HIS A 187 -0.77 9.92 -2.13
C HIS A 187 -1.34 9.87 -0.72
N TYR A 188 -2.46 9.17 -0.50
CA TYR A 188 -2.98 8.90 0.84
C TYR A 188 -1.95 8.12 1.67
N ALA A 189 -1.42 7.02 1.13
CA ALA A 189 -0.39 6.24 1.80
C ALA A 189 0.91 7.03 1.97
N ARG A 190 1.39 7.69 0.90
CA ARG A 190 2.60 8.54 0.93
C ARG A 190 2.57 9.54 2.08
N LEU A 191 1.46 10.25 2.25
CA LEU A 191 1.32 11.29 3.27
C LEU A 191 1.21 10.70 4.69
N ILE A 192 0.52 9.58 4.87
CA ILE A 192 0.40 8.94 6.18
C ILE A 192 1.76 8.41 6.66
N HIS A 193 2.49 7.64 5.83
CA HIS A 193 3.83 7.18 6.19
C HIS A 193 4.76 8.34 6.53
N ALA A 194 4.69 9.44 5.77
CA ALA A 194 5.49 10.63 6.02
C ALA A 194 5.19 11.29 7.38
N GLN A 195 3.99 11.10 7.94
CA GLN A 195 3.59 11.66 9.24
C GLN A 195 3.66 10.66 10.40
N MET A 196 3.94 9.38 10.16
CA MET A 196 4.17 8.40 11.23
C MET A 196 5.58 8.57 11.82
N ARG A 197 5.71 8.46 13.15
CA ARG A 197 6.99 8.66 13.85
C ARG A 197 8.04 7.61 13.47
N ASP A 198 7.61 6.35 13.34
CA ASP A 198 8.44 5.23 12.93
C ASP A 198 8.42 4.98 11.42
N GLY A 199 7.69 5.82 10.67
CA GLY A 199 7.50 5.69 9.23
C GLY A 199 6.63 4.49 8.81
N ARG A 200 5.99 3.78 9.74
CA ARG A 200 5.15 2.60 9.46
C ARG A 200 3.68 2.94 9.52
N ALA A 201 2.90 2.40 8.60
CA ALA A 201 1.46 2.60 8.53
C ALA A 201 0.78 1.42 7.87
N TYR A 202 -0.50 1.21 8.15
CA TYR A 202 -1.36 0.31 7.38
C TYR A 202 -2.26 1.14 6.47
N ALA A 203 -1.68 1.72 5.42
CA ALA A 203 -2.39 2.68 4.56
C ALA A 203 -3.11 2.03 3.37
N PHE A 204 -2.73 0.80 3.02
CA PHE A 204 -3.43 -0.08 2.08
C PHE A 204 -3.29 -1.53 2.53
N ALA A 205 -4.02 -2.46 1.90
CA ALA A 205 -4.23 -3.81 2.43
C ALA A 205 -2.97 -4.70 2.53
N PHE A 206 -1.92 -4.38 1.77
CA PHE A 206 -0.68 -5.17 1.73
C PHE A 206 0.57 -4.32 2.04
N ASP A 207 0.44 -3.38 2.99
CA ASP A 207 1.57 -2.57 3.46
C ASP A 207 2.63 -3.41 4.21
N ASP A 208 2.26 -4.63 4.62
CA ASP A 208 3.12 -5.62 5.25
C ASP A 208 4.17 -6.21 4.30
N VAL A 209 3.99 -6.06 2.99
CA VAL A 209 5.05 -6.38 2.01
C VAL A 209 6.26 -5.50 2.31
N GLY A 210 7.38 -6.11 2.71
CA GLY A 210 8.59 -5.39 3.12
C GLY A 210 8.61 -4.93 4.58
N ASN A 211 7.64 -5.32 5.40
CA ASN A 211 7.52 -5.00 6.82
C ASN A 211 7.39 -3.48 7.12
N HIS A 212 6.59 -2.77 6.32
CA HIS A 212 6.34 -1.33 6.46
C HIS A 212 5.02 -0.99 7.16
N GLU A 213 4.29 -2.01 7.60
CA GLU A 213 3.02 -1.92 8.30
C GLU A 213 3.18 -1.52 9.76
N SER A 214 2.19 -0.80 10.30
CA SER A 214 2.14 -0.43 11.72
C SER A 214 1.60 -1.59 12.57
N LEU A 215 2.40 -2.64 12.74
CA LEU A 215 2.08 -3.81 13.55
C LEU A 215 3.19 -4.11 14.57
N VAL A 216 2.79 -4.55 15.77
CA VAL A 216 3.68 -5.09 16.79
C VAL A 216 3.27 -6.53 17.12
N HIS A 217 4.26 -7.37 17.41
CA HIS A 217 4.05 -8.78 17.71
C HIS A 217 5.08 -9.30 18.73
N ASP A 218 4.63 -10.26 19.54
CA ASP A 218 5.45 -11.09 20.41
C ASP A 218 4.78 -12.46 20.60
N GLY A 219 5.59 -13.50 20.78
CA GLY A 219 5.10 -14.88 20.96
C GLY A 219 4.64 -15.20 22.39
N ASP A 220 5.03 -14.37 23.37
CA ASP A 220 4.68 -14.54 24.79
C ASP A 220 4.29 -13.19 25.44
N PRO A 221 3.21 -12.53 24.96
CA PRO A 221 2.86 -11.19 25.39
C PRO A 221 2.37 -11.17 26.84
N GLN A 222 2.85 -10.20 27.62
CA GLN A 222 2.40 -9.99 29.00
C GLN A 222 1.25 -8.98 29.09
N ASP A 223 1.33 -7.90 28.29
CA ASP A 223 0.33 -6.83 28.25
C ASP A 223 0.19 -6.25 26.85
N ALA A 224 -0.99 -5.72 26.55
CA ALA A 224 -1.27 -4.91 25.36
C ALA A 224 -1.81 -3.53 25.76
N ALA A 225 -1.47 -2.50 25.00
CA ALA A 225 -1.86 -1.12 25.27
C ALA A 225 -2.45 -0.45 24.03
N ILE A 226 -3.42 0.44 24.27
CA ILE A 226 -3.90 1.42 23.30
C ILE A 226 -3.84 2.81 23.95
N THR A 227 -3.23 3.77 23.26
CA THR A 227 -3.15 5.15 23.70
C THR A 227 -3.92 6.02 22.70
N LEU A 228 -4.95 6.69 23.17
CA LEU A 228 -5.64 7.73 22.39
C LEU A 228 -4.72 8.96 22.32
N GLU A 229 -4.35 9.38 21.11
CA GLU A 229 -3.42 10.49 20.90
C GLU A 229 -4.17 11.81 20.67
N SER A 230 -3.45 12.91 20.83
CA SER A 230 -3.97 14.25 20.53
C SER A 230 -4.22 14.41 19.03
N PHE A 231 -5.21 15.23 18.68
CA PHE A 231 -5.47 15.67 17.30
C PHE A 231 -4.45 16.70 16.79
N ASP A 232 -3.18 16.53 17.19
CA ASP A 232 -2.07 17.38 16.76
C ASP A 232 -1.57 16.93 15.38
#